data_AF-A0A967H909-F1
#
_entry.id   AF-A0A967H909-F1
#
_cell.length_a   1.000
_cell.length_b   1.000
_cell.length_c   1.000
_cell.angle_alpha   90.00
_cell.angle_beta   90.00
_cell.angle_gamma   90.00
#
_symmetry.space_group_name_H-M   'P 1'
#
loop_
_entity.id
_entity.type
_entity.pdbx_description
1 polymer ?
#
loop_
_entity_poly.entity_id
_entity_poly.type
_entity_poly.pdbx_seq_one_letter_code
_entity_poly.pdbx_strand_id
1 'polypeptide(L)' 'MTEANWPECQKCSDGRMLPLSDYGRDGAPIRYKAWVCSNPDCGFNIRIDNGEISFGRTIGPSYK' A
#
# COMPACT_ATOMS: atom_id res chain seq x y z
N MET A 1 14.90 17.48 0.24
CA MET A 1 14.10 16.30 -0.12
C MET A 1 12.81 16.85 -0.69
N THR A 2 12.62 16.74 -2.00
CA THR A 2 11.45 17.29 -2.70
C THR A 2 10.18 16.60 -2.19
N GLU A 3 9.17 17.38 -1.79
CA GLU A 3 7.84 16.87 -1.45
C GLU A 3 7.31 16.06 -2.63
N ALA A 4 7.33 14.73 -2.50
CA ALA A 4 6.61 13.87 -3.42
C ALA A 4 5.12 14.10 -3.17
N ASN A 5 4.47 14.83 -4.08
CA ASN A 5 3.03 15.02 -4.08
C ASN A 5 2.35 13.69 -4.39
N TRP A 6 2.16 12.88 -3.36
CA TRP A 6 1.42 11.63 -3.45
C TRP A 6 -0.04 11.89 -3.85
N PRO A 7 -0.63 11.04 -4.70
CA PRO A 7 -1.99 11.26 -5.17
C PRO A 7 -3.00 11.12 -4.04
N GLU A 8 -4.16 11.75 -4.20
CA GLU A 8 -5.26 11.62 -3.25
C GLU A 8 -5.85 10.21 -3.28
N CYS A 9 -6.27 9.75 -2.11
CA CYS A 9 -6.98 8.50 -1.98
C CYS A 9 -8.31 8.56 -2.72
N GLN A 10 -8.43 7.77 -3.79
CA GLN A 10 -9.63 7.73 -4.63
C GLN A 10 -10.86 7.11 -3.94
N LYS A 11 -10.70 6.57 -2.71
CA LYS A 11 -11.81 6.01 -1.92
C LYS A 11 -12.43 7.04 -0.98
N CYS A 12 -11.62 7.81 -0.24
CA CYS A 12 -12.12 8.73 0.78
C CYS A 12 -11.86 10.21 0.48
N SER A 13 -10.97 10.55 -0.46
CA SER A 13 -10.51 11.92 -0.76
C SER A 13 -9.91 12.68 0.43
N ASP A 14 -9.84 12.07 1.60
CA ASP A 14 -9.38 12.64 2.87
C ASP A 14 -8.01 12.07 3.31
N GLY A 15 -7.25 11.55 2.35
CA GLY A 15 -5.94 10.97 2.58
C GLY A 15 -5.10 10.94 1.33
N ARG A 16 -3.81 10.69 1.48
CA ARG A 16 -2.85 10.50 0.38
C ARG A 16 -2.53 9.02 0.22
N MET A 17 -2.26 8.57 -1.01
CA MET A 17 -1.80 7.21 -1.28
C MET A 17 -0.29 7.15 -1.08
N LEU A 18 0.17 6.50 -0.01
CA LEU A 18 1.58 6.39 0.32
C LEU A 18 2.18 5.11 -0.29
N PRO A 19 3.29 5.20 -1.04
CA PRO A 19 3.96 4.01 -1.55
C PRO A 19 4.75 3.31 -0.45
N LEU A 20 4.53 2.01 -0.30
CA LEU A 20 5.28 1.14 0.58
C LEU A 20 6.15 0.19 -0.23
N SER A 21 7.37 -0.02 0.27
CA SER A 21 8.32 -0.99 -0.27
C SER A 21 8.54 -2.09 0.76
N ASP A 22 9.03 -3.23 0.30
CA ASP A 22 9.27 -4.43 1.11
C ASP A 22 10.56 -5.10 0.66
N TYR A 23 10.94 -6.20 1.32
CA TYR A 23 12.06 -7.03 0.93
C TYR A 23 11.57 -8.43 0.56
N GLY A 24 12.00 -8.90 -0.61
CA GLY A 24 11.72 -10.24 -1.11
C GLY A 24 12.69 -11.28 -0.56
N ARG A 25 12.71 -12.44 -1.22
CA ARG A 25 13.68 -13.49 -0.95
C ARG A 25 15.11 -12.93 -1.03
N ASP A 26 15.97 -13.39 -0.14
CA ASP A 26 17.38 -13.00 -0.05
C ASP A 26 17.61 -11.48 0.15
N GLY A 27 16.60 -10.77 0.67
CA GLY A 27 16.69 -9.34 0.95
C GLY A 27 16.61 -8.45 -0.30
N ALA A 28 16.18 -9.00 -1.44
CA ALA A 28 16.02 -8.22 -2.66
C ALA A 28 14.97 -7.09 -2.44
N PRO A 29 15.31 -5.81 -2.72
CA PRO A 29 14.38 -4.71 -2.48
C PRO A 29 13.21 -4.76 -3.47
N ILE A 30 11.98 -4.75 -2.96
CA ILE A 30 10.75 -4.66 -3.74
C ILE A 30 10.16 -3.27 -3.55
N ARG A 31 10.41 -2.39 -4.50
CA ARG A 31 9.87 -1.02 -4.48
C ARG A 31 8.41 -1.01 -4.91
N TYR A 32 7.62 -0.13 -4.28
CA TYR A 32 6.21 0.10 -4.64
C TYR A 32 5.33 -1.16 -4.60
N LYS A 33 5.61 -2.08 -3.67
CA LYS A 33 4.84 -3.32 -3.47
C LYS A 33 3.39 -3.03 -3.07
N ALA A 34 3.17 -1.92 -2.37
CA ALA A 34 1.85 -1.51 -1.95
C ALA A 34 1.67 0.01 -2.00
N TRP A 35 0.42 0.44 -2.12
CA TRP A 35 -0.01 1.81 -1.88
C TRP A 35 -1.10 1.80 -0.83
N VAL A 36 -0.97 2.62 0.20
CA VAL A 36 -1.90 2.63 1.35
C VAL A 36 -2.41 4.04 1.59
N CYS A 37 -3.69 4.18 1.89
CA CYS A 37 -4.25 5.46 2.29
C CYS A 37 -3.69 5.91 3.64
N SER A 38 -3.25 7.16 3.73
CA SER A 38 -2.77 7.76 4.98
C SER A 38 -3.86 7.98 6.03
N ASN A 39 -5.14 7.96 5.64
CA ASN A 39 -6.25 8.07 6.58
C ASN A 39 -6.51 6.69 7.23
N PRO A 40 -6.31 6.55 8.56
CA PRO A 40 -6.46 5.27 9.25
C PRO A 40 -7.89 4.71 9.23
N ASP A 41 -8.90 5.58 9.15
CA ASP A 41 -10.31 5.17 9.10
C ASP A 41 -10.72 4.64 7.72
N CYS A 42 -9.96 4.98 6.67
CA CYS A 42 -10.25 4.57 5.29
C CYS A 42 -9.86 3.11 5.01
N GLY A 43 -8.70 2.70 5.50
CA GLY A 43 -8.13 1.35 5.32
C GLY A 43 -7.84 0.92 3.86
N PHE A 44 -8.03 1.83 2.89
CA PHE A 44 -7.84 1.51 1.49
C PHE A 44 -6.37 1.23 1.17
N ASN A 45 -6.14 0.17 0.41
CA ASN A 45 -4.82 -0.21 -0.05
C ASN A 45 -4.89 -0.94 -1.39
N ILE A 46 -3.79 -0.83 -2.14
CA ILE A 46 -3.53 -1.57 -3.38
C ILE A 46 -2.23 -2.32 -3.14
N ARG A 47 -2.19 -3.63 -3.41
CA ARG A 47 -1.00 -4.45 -3.18
C ARG A 47 -0.71 -5.34 -4.38
N ILE A 48 0.57 -5.63 -4.60
CA ILE A 48 1.05 -6.58 -5.60
C ILE A 48 1.72 -7.75 -4.89
N ASP A 49 1.23 -8.95 -5.14
CA ASP A 49 1.79 -10.18 -4.61
C ASP A 49 1.93 -11.18 -5.76
N ASN A 50 3.17 -11.55 -6.12
CA ASN A 50 3.49 -12.52 -7.19
C ASN A 50 2.75 -12.28 -8.54
N GLY A 51 2.54 -11.03 -8.93
CA GLY A 51 1.86 -10.66 -10.18
C GLY A 51 0.34 -10.50 -10.06
N GLU A 52 -0.24 -10.82 -8.89
CA GLU A 52 -1.64 -10.53 -8.60
C GLU A 52 -1.79 -9.16 -7.93
N ILE A 53 -2.81 -8.41 -8.36
CA ILE A 53 -3.16 -7.10 -7.78
C ILE A 53 -4.38 -7.29 -6.89
N SER A 54 -4.26 -6.87 -5.64
CA SER A 54 -5.38 -6.84 -4.69
C SER A 54 -5.74 -5.41 -4.30
N PHE A 55 -7.05 -5.18 -4.12
CA PHE A 55 -7.61 -3.91 -3.66
C PHE A 55 -8.38 -4.15 -2.36
N GLY A 56 -8.04 -3.41 -1.31
CA GLY A 56 -8.94 -3.09 -0.20
C GLY A 56 -9.63 -4.26 0.51
N ARG A 57 -9.07 -5.48 0.50
CA ARG A 57 -9.57 -6.55 1.36
C ARG A 57 -9.02 -6.34 2.75
N THR A 58 -9.89 -6.37 3.76
CA THR A 58 -9.50 -6.52 5.16
C THR A 58 -8.68 -7.80 5.26
N ILE A 59 -7.35 -7.68 5.30
CA ILE A 59 -6.50 -8.83 5.61
C ILE A 59 -6.71 -9.06 7.10
N GLY A 60 -7.58 -10.02 7.42
CA GLY A 60 -7.73 -10.50 8.80
C GLY A 60 -6.38 -10.97 9.34
N PRO A 61 -6.18 -10.96 10.66
CA PRO A 61 -4.93 -11.40 11.25
C PRO A 61 -4.57 -12.80 10.73
N SER A 62 -3.40 -12.92 10.10
CA SER A 62 -2.84 -14.21 9.71
C SER A 62 -2.45 -14.94 10.99
N TYR A 63 -3.36 -15.75 11.53
CA TYR A 63 -2.98 -16.76 12.51
C TYR A 63 -2.08 -17.76 11.79
N LYS A 64 -0.80 -17.79 12.20
CA LYS A 64 0.05 -18.95 11.99
C LYS A 64 -0.37 -20.06 12.94
#